data_AF-A0A4Q6XQG0-F1
#
_entry.id   AF-A0A4Q6XQG0-F1
#
_cell.length_a   1.000
_cell.length_b   1.000
_cell.length_c   1.000
_cell.angle_alpha   90.00
_cell.angle_beta   90.00
_cell.angle_gamma   90.00
#
_symmetry.space_group_name_H-M   'P 1'
#
loop_
_entity.id
_entity.type
_entity.pdbx_description
1 polymer ?
#
loop_
_entity_poly.entity_id
_entity_poly.type
_entity_poly.pdbx_seq_one_letter_code
_entity_poly.pdbx_strand_id
1 'polypeptide(L)'
;MNTKGFIKKNILAALAMMFIAGLSSFKLWEKLDPALSGWYEVEIIDSSHPNPETPENLQLGIKTGDTPPNSVDCSLTNTSAPCQVFLDMENFSSSTPIEDLTLEDAEDAGAEPGNFARSRN
;
A
#
# COMPACT_ATOMS: atom_id res chain seq x y z
N MET A 1 -54.09 38.57 -17.40
CA MET A 1 -52.70 39.00 -17.70
C MET A 1 -51.74 38.19 -16.85
N ASN A 2 -50.67 37.73 -17.49
CA ASN A 2 -49.71 36.71 -17.06
C ASN A 2 -48.94 37.02 -15.76
N THR A 3 -49.02 36.13 -14.76
CA THR A 3 -48.00 35.99 -13.71
C THR A 3 -46.98 34.94 -14.13
N LYS A 4 -45.98 35.40 -14.90
CA LYS A 4 -44.73 34.65 -15.13
C LYS A 4 -43.91 34.66 -13.84
N GLY A 5 -43.35 33.50 -13.47
CA GLY A 5 -41.93 33.46 -13.13
C GLY A 5 -41.50 33.31 -11.67
N PHE A 6 -42.10 32.42 -10.87
CA PHE A 6 -41.59 32.14 -9.51
C PHE A 6 -41.27 30.67 -9.18
N ILE A 7 -41.12 29.81 -10.18
CA ILE A 7 -40.77 28.39 -9.98
C ILE A 7 -39.45 28.04 -10.67
N LYS A 8 -38.33 28.69 -10.33
CA LYS A 8 -37.01 28.27 -10.85
C LYS A 8 -35.80 28.45 -9.92
N LYS A 9 -35.95 28.88 -8.65
CA LYS A 9 -34.78 29.21 -7.82
C LYS A 9 -34.45 28.31 -6.63
N ASN A 10 -35.29 27.33 -6.26
CA ASN A 10 -35.09 26.60 -5.00
C ASN A 10 -34.67 25.12 -5.16
N ILE A 11 -34.41 24.62 -6.38
CA ILE A 11 -34.04 23.21 -6.61
C ILE A 11 -32.50 23.00 -6.64
N LEU A 12 -31.69 24.06 -6.63
CA LEU A 12 -30.23 23.92 -6.67
C LEU A 12 -29.54 23.74 -5.30
N ALA A 13 -30.24 23.94 -4.18
CA ALA A 13 -29.61 23.90 -2.85
C ALA A 13 -29.65 22.53 -2.16
N ALA A 14 -30.44 21.58 -2.67
CA ALA A 14 -30.66 20.28 -2.01
C ALA A 14 -29.69 19.17 -2.45
N LEU A 15 -28.91 19.38 -3.51
CA LEU A 15 -27.99 18.36 -4.07
C LEU A 15 -26.54 18.47 -3.56
N ALA A 16 -26.18 19.56 -2.87
CA ALA A 16 -24.79 19.79 -2.45
C ALA A 16 -24.42 19.14 -1.10
N MET A 17 -25.40 18.71 -0.28
CA MET A 17 -25.11 18.12 1.04
C MET A 17 -24.86 16.62 1.01
N MET A 18 -25.20 15.90 -0.07
CA MET A 18 -25.00 14.45 -0.15
C MET A 18 -23.59 14.03 -0.60
N PHE A 19 -22.78 14.94 -1.14
CA PHE A 19 -21.45 14.61 -1.65
C PHE A 19 -20.30 14.72 -0.63
N ILE A 20 -20.54 15.31 0.55
CA ILE A 20 -19.48 15.52 1.55
C ILE A 20 -19.31 14.28 2.46
N ALA A 21 -20.29 13.38 2.50
CA ALA A 21 -20.22 12.14 3.28
C ALA A 21 -19.56 10.96 2.53
N GLY A 22 -19.08 11.16 1.29
CA GLY A 22 -18.66 10.07 0.41
C GLY A 22 -17.16 9.84 0.26
N LEU A 23 -16.29 10.67 0.86
CA LEU A 23 -14.83 10.62 0.61
C LEU A 23 -13.97 10.39 1.86
N SER A 24 -14.54 10.37 3.06
CA SER A 24 -13.76 10.26 4.31
C SER A 24 -13.67 8.85 4.92
N SER A 25 -14.38 7.87 4.37
CA SER A 25 -14.43 6.50 4.92
C SER A 25 -13.45 5.51 4.30
N PHE A 26 -12.78 5.84 3.18
CA PHE A 26 -11.81 4.92 2.57
C PHE A 26 -10.42 4.99 3.22
N LYS A 27 -10.02 6.14 3.79
CA LYS A 27 -8.68 6.31 4.39
C LYS A 27 -8.52 5.82 5.84
N LEU A 28 -9.59 5.34 6.45
CA LEU A 28 -9.60 4.87 7.84
C LEU A 28 -9.70 3.35 7.96
N TRP A 29 -10.14 2.66 6.90
CA TRP A 29 -10.20 1.20 6.89
C TRP A 29 -8.80 0.59 6.65
N GLU A 30 -7.97 1.24 5.82
CA GLU A 30 -6.58 0.81 5.54
C GLU A 30 -5.66 0.90 6.78
N LYS A 31 -6.03 1.68 7.80
CA LYS A 31 -5.25 1.79 9.06
C LYS A 31 -5.51 0.67 10.07
N LEU A 32 -6.43 -0.26 9.79
CA LEU A 32 -6.91 -1.26 10.73
C LEU A 32 -6.90 -2.69 10.16
N ASP A 33 -6.48 -2.88 8.92
CA ASP A 33 -6.24 -4.24 8.44
C ASP A 33 -4.95 -4.75 9.11
N PRO A 34 -5.02 -5.82 9.92
CA PRO A 34 -3.83 -6.40 10.51
C PRO A 34 -2.88 -6.80 9.37
N ALA A 35 -1.58 -6.61 9.57
CA ALA A 35 -0.58 -7.20 8.69
C ALA A 35 -0.87 -8.70 8.53
N LEU A 36 -1.03 -9.17 7.29
CA LEU A 36 -1.34 -10.56 6.99
C LEU A 36 -0.12 -11.22 6.37
N SER A 37 0.21 -12.44 6.79
CA SER A 37 1.27 -13.21 6.13
C SER A 37 1.02 -13.31 4.62
N GLY A 38 2.08 -13.22 3.83
CA GLY A 38 1.99 -13.26 2.37
C GLY A 38 3.16 -12.58 1.67
N TRP A 39 3.01 -12.41 0.36
CA TRP A 39 3.98 -11.73 -0.50
C TRP A 39 3.72 -10.23 -0.53
N TYR A 40 4.78 -9.47 -0.32
CA TYR A 40 4.79 -8.01 -0.31
C TYR A 40 5.77 -7.50 -1.37
N GLU A 41 5.41 -6.40 -2.04
CA GLU A 41 6.35 -5.71 -2.93
C GLU A 41 7.48 -5.09 -2.12
N VAL A 42 8.67 -5.01 -2.72
CA VAL A 42 9.81 -4.29 -2.16
C VAL A 42 10.37 -3.30 -3.16
N GLU A 43 10.68 -2.10 -2.68
CA GLU A 43 11.28 -1.04 -3.47
C GLU A 43 12.47 -0.41 -2.76
N ILE A 44 13.38 0.17 -3.56
CA ILE A 44 14.56 0.87 -3.05
C ILE A 44 14.17 2.30 -2.68
N ILE A 45 14.38 2.69 -1.42
CA ILE A 45 14.07 4.05 -0.95
C ILE A 45 15.18 5.06 -1.27
N ASP A 46 16.44 4.65 -1.23
CA ASP A 46 17.58 5.46 -1.66
C ASP A 46 18.43 4.73 -2.71
N SER A 47 18.21 5.08 -3.97
CA SER A 47 19.00 4.54 -5.10
C SER A 47 20.44 5.07 -5.15
N SER A 48 20.77 6.10 -4.38
CA SER A 48 22.12 6.66 -4.29
C SER A 48 22.96 6.04 -3.17
N HIS A 49 22.37 5.16 -2.36
CA HIS A 49 23.06 4.44 -1.31
C HIS A 49 24.17 3.55 -1.91
N PRO A 50 25.36 3.45 -1.27
CA PRO A 50 26.46 2.62 -1.79
C PRO A 50 26.08 1.15 -1.99
N ASN A 51 25.12 0.65 -1.22
CA ASN A 51 24.52 -0.66 -1.39
C ASN A 51 22.99 -0.52 -1.35
N PRO A 52 22.32 -0.28 -2.49
CA PRO A 52 20.90 0.07 -2.47
C PRO A 52 19.98 -1.12 -2.18
N GLU A 53 20.49 -2.35 -2.24
CA GLU A 53 19.72 -3.59 -2.05
C GLU A 53 19.88 -4.19 -0.63
N THR A 54 20.22 -3.38 0.37
CA THR A 54 20.28 -3.78 1.78
C THR A 54 18.89 -3.68 2.44
N PRO A 55 18.57 -4.53 3.43
CA PRO A 55 17.26 -4.52 4.10
C PRO A 55 16.83 -3.16 4.65
N GLU A 56 17.77 -2.39 5.22
CA GLU A 56 17.55 -1.02 5.71
C GLU A 56 17.11 -0.02 4.61
N ASN A 57 17.34 -0.36 3.34
CA ASN A 57 17.06 0.50 2.19
C ASN A 57 15.99 -0.10 1.26
N LEU A 58 15.33 -1.17 1.70
CA LEU A 58 14.20 -1.79 1.03
C LEU A 58 12.94 -1.47 1.84
N GLN A 59 12.00 -0.77 1.23
CA GLN A 59 10.69 -0.49 1.83
C GLN A 59 9.68 -1.54 1.38
N LEU A 60 8.86 -1.98 2.32
CA LEU A 60 7.72 -2.85 2.04
C LEU A 60 6.62 -2.03 1.39
N GLY A 61 6.06 -2.55 0.31
CA GLY A 61 4.90 -1.98 -0.37
C GLY A 61 3.62 -2.71 -0.01
N ILE A 62 2.71 -2.77 -0.99
CA ILE A 62 1.44 -3.47 -0.85
C ILE A 62 1.61 -4.99 -0.85
N LYS A 63 0.68 -5.69 -0.18
CA LYS A 63 0.57 -7.16 -0.28
C LYS A 63 0.11 -7.53 -1.69
N THR A 64 0.84 -8.40 -2.37
CA THR A 64 0.52 -8.88 -3.73
C THR A 64 -0.33 -10.14 -3.72
N GLY A 65 -0.25 -10.94 -2.65
CA GLY A 65 -1.09 -12.13 -2.47
C GLY A 65 -0.45 -13.17 -1.54
N ASP A 66 -1.09 -14.33 -1.44
CA ASP A 66 -0.60 -15.46 -0.62
C ASP A 66 0.20 -16.47 -1.46
N THR A 67 0.02 -16.46 -2.77
CA THR A 67 0.68 -17.36 -3.70
C THR A 67 2.03 -16.79 -4.14
N PRO A 68 3.09 -17.61 -4.24
CA PRO A 68 4.38 -17.15 -4.72
C PRO A 68 4.30 -16.55 -6.13
N PRO A 69 5.07 -15.47 -6.40
CA PRO A 69 5.12 -14.90 -7.73
C PRO A 69 5.65 -15.94 -8.72
N ASN A 70 5.04 -15.97 -9.90
CA ASN A 70 5.46 -16.87 -10.98
C ASN A 70 6.81 -16.48 -11.61
N SER A 71 7.27 -15.25 -11.36
CA SER A 71 8.54 -14.73 -11.86
C SER A 71 9.59 -14.79 -10.76
N VAL A 72 10.67 -15.53 -11.03
CA VAL A 72 11.91 -15.47 -10.22
C VAL A 72 12.75 -14.25 -10.63
N ASP A 73 12.54 -13.75 -11.84
CA ASP A 73 13.24 -12.59 -12.39
C ASP A 73 12.38 -11.33 -12.15
N CYS A 74 12.66 -10.65 -11.05
CA CYS A 74 12.08 -9.35 -10.73
C CYS A 74 13.15 -8.26 -10.85
N SER A 75 12.73 -7.01 -10.76
CA SER A 75 13.62 -5.86 -10.79
C SER A 75 13.17 -4.81 -9.79
N LEU A 76 14.04 -4.51 -8.82
CA LEU A 76 13.83 -3.46 -7.82
C LEU A 76 13.65 -2.06 -8.44
N THR A 77 14.06 -1.87 -9.69
CA THR A 77 13.98 -0.60 -10.42
C THR A 77 12.89 -0.57 -11.49
N ASN A 78 12.16 -1.68 -11.72
CA ASN A 78 11.17 -1.77 -12.79
C ASN A 78 9.80 -2.14 -12.23
N THR A 79 8.86 -1.21 -12.34
CA THR A 79 7.48 -1.36 -11.87
C THR A 79 6.66 -2.39 -12.65
N SER A 80 7.14 -2.86 -13.81
CA SER A 80 6.48 -3.92 -14.58
C SER A 80 6.76 -5.33 -14.04
N ALA A 81 7.80 -5.48 -13.21
CA ALA A 81 8.19 -6.74 -12.57
C ALA A 81 8.79 -6.47 -11.18
N PRO A 82 8.00 -5.95 -10.22
CA PRO A 82 8.51 -5.59 -8.90
C PRO A 82 9.02 -6.82 -8.15
N CYS A 83 10.08 -6.64 -7.36
CA CYS A 83 10.56 -7.69 -6.47
C CYS A 83 9.62 -7.86 -5.29
N GLN A 84 9.57 -9.08 -4.77
CA GLN A 84 8.63 -9.44 -3.72
C GLN A 84 9.30 -10.31 -2.67
N VAL A 85 8.89 -10.10 -1.42
CA VAL A 85 9.32 -10.89 -0.27
C VAL A 85 8.12 -11.52 0.39
N PHE A 86 8.24 -12.80 0.76
CA PHE A 86 7.26 -13.43 1.63
C PHE A 86 7.57 -13.10 3.08
N LEU A 87 6.60 -12.53 3.78
CA LEU A 87 6.67 -12.22 5.19
C LEU A 87 5.63 -13.04 5.94
N ASP A 88 6.07 -13.72 6.99
CA ASP A 88 5.17 -14.29 7.98
C ASP A 88 4.90 -13.28 9.09
N MET A 89 3.63 -12.91 9.26
CA MET A 89 3.16 -11.92 10.23
C MET A 89 2.62 -12.55 11.52
N GLU A 90 2.78 -13.86 11.74
CA GLU A 90 2.25 -14.55 12.93
C GLU A 90 2.73 -13.91 14.25
N ASN A 91 3.98 -13.44 14.29
CA ASN A 91 4.58 -12.77 15.44
C ASN A 91 4.76 -11.25 15.26
N PHE A 92 4.21 -10.68 14.18
CA PHE A 92 4.40 -9.27 13.86
C PHE A 92 3.63 -8.36 14.80
N SER A 93 4.32 -7.37 15.36
CA SER A 93 3.73 -6.37 16.26
C SER A 93 4.36 -4.99 16.03
N SER A 94 3.75 -4.19 15.17
CA SER A 94 4.13 -2.80 14.94
C SER A 94 2.91 -1.86 15.00
N SER A 95 3.16 -0.62 15.41
CA SER A 95 2.20 0.49 15.31
C SER A 95 2.32 1.27 14.00
N THR A 96 3.38 1.01 13.22
CA THR A 96 3.64 1.66 11.94
C THR A 96 2.96 0.86 10.81
N PRO A 97 2.30 1.53 9.84
CA PRO A 97 1.77 0.85 8.66
C PRO A 97 2.86 0.09 7.92
N ILE A 98 2.53 -1.07 7.36
CA ILE A 98 3.51 -1.91 6.63
C ILE A 98 4.16 -1.17 5.46
N GLU A 99 3.37 -0.39 4.74
CA GLU A 99 3.84 0.42 3.60
C GLU A 99 4.87 1.49 3.99
N ASP A 100 5.00 1.82 5.28
CA ASP A 100 5.97 2.78 5.81
C ASP A 100 7.18 2.09 6.48
N LEU A 101 7.22 0.75 6.50
CA LEU A 101 8.30 -0.02 7.13
C LEU A 101 9.38 -0.40 6.12
N THR A 102 10.63 -0.31 6.54
CA THR A 102 11.71 -1.02 5.84
C THR A 102 11.59 -2.52 6.10
N LEU A 103 12.27 -3.31 5.29
CA LEU A 103 12.36 -4.75 5.49
C LEU A 103 13.00 -5.06 6.85
N GLU A 104 14.03 -4.31 7.24
CA GLU A 104 14.67 -4.44 8.55
C GLU A 104 13.70 -4.10 9.69
N ASP A 105 12.93 -2.99 9.59
CA ASP A 105 11.97 -2.63 10.62
C ASP A 105 10.86 -3.69 10.79
N ALA A 106 10.46 -4.34 9.69
CA ALA A 106 9.47 -5.40 9.72
C ALA A 106 10.02 -6.66 10.40
N GLU A 107 11.27 -7.02 10.11
CA GLU A 107 11.99 -8.12 10.77
C GLU A 107 12.13 -7.85 12.27
N ASP A 108 12.52 -6.64 12.66
CA ASP A 108 12.61 -6.22 14.06
C ASP A 108 11.25 -6.22 14.77
N ALA A 109 10.16 -5.95 14.04
CA ALA A 109 8.79 -6.06 14.54
C ALA A 109 8.29 -7.52 14.63
N GLY A 110 9.10 -8.51 14.24
CA GLY A 110 8.81 -9.93 14.35
C GLY A 110 8.27 -10.58 13.07
N ALA A 111 8.35 -9.92 11.91
CA ALA A 111 8.06 -10.56 10.63
C ALA A 111 9.20 -11.50 10.24
N GLU A 112 8.90 -12.74 9.87
CA GLU A 112 9.93 -13.70 9.43
C GLU A 112 10.02 -13.74 7.89
N PRO A 113 11.16 -13.37 7.29
CA PRO A 113 11.33 -13.40 5.84
C PRO A 113 11.53 -14.85 5.37
N GLY A 114 10.55 -15.38 4.65
CA GLY A 114 10.54 -16.79 4.25
C GLY A 114 11.18 -17.06 2.88
N ASN A 115 10.94 -16.20 1.90
CA ASN A 115 11.45 -16.34 0.53
C ASN A 115 11.55 -14.97 -0.15
N PHE A 116 12.61 -14.78 -0.94
CA PHE A 116 12.81 -13.59 -1.77
C PHE A 116 12.72 -13.96 -3.24
N ALA A 117 11.79 -13.35 -3.96
CA ALA A 117 11.88 -13.26 -5.41
C ALA A 117 12.81 -12.08 -5.71
N ARG A 118 14.05 -12.37 -6.12
CA ARG A 118 15.11 -11.37 -6.42
C ARG A 118 15.68 -11.59 -7.82
N SER A 119 16.01 -10.49 -8.49
CA SER A 119 16.74 -10.48 -9.76
C SER A 119 17.97 -11.39 -9.70
N ARG A 120 18.12 -12.31 -10.66
CA ARG A 120 19.43 -12.88 -10.96
C ARG A 120 20.15 -11.92 -11.90
N ASN A 121 21.21 -11.28 -11.39
CA ASN A 121 22.16 -10.57 -12.24
C ASN A 121 22.77 -11.49 -13.31
#